data_AF-A0A7Y7HZ27-F1
#
_entry.id   AF-A0A7Y7HZ27-F1
#
_cell.length_a   1.000
_cell.length_b   1.000
_cell.length_c   1.000
_cell.angle_alpha   90.00
_cell.angle_beta   90.00
_cell.angle_gamma   90.00
#
_symmetry.space_group_name_H-M   'P 1'
#
loop_
_entity.id
_entity.type
_entity.pdbx_description
1 polymer ?
#
loop_
_entity_poly.entity_id
_entity_poly.type
_entity_poly.pdbx_seq_one_letter_code
_entity_poly.pdbx_strand_id
1 'polypeptide(L)'
;MSQQKIRNLTTLVALRNTEVERLQTEMAEKASVRERYQKNLERLTSLYTNSGPSGNLHPALAGNCGDYKQAVMAMADSHRLDLHMHEADMAVSQQALNKAWAKREVMDKVLTKEQQVYNRQQNVKERKQHDELATQLWLRGQK
;
A
#
# COMPACT_ATOMS: atom_id res chain seq x y z
N MET A 1 -32.84 3.18 11.30
CA MET A 1 -31.82 3.13 10.22
C MET A 1 -32.14 1.97 9.30
N SER A 2 -31.98 2.16 7.98
CA SER A 2 -32.35 1.11 7.00
C SER A 2 -31.19 0.14 6.78
N GLN A 3 -31.51 -1.15 6.67
CA GLN A 3 -30.58 -2.22 6.31
C GLN A 3 -29.84 -1.94 4.98
N GLN A 4 -30.47 -1.17 4.08
CA GLN A 4 -29.90 -0.73 2.82
C GLN A 4 -28.72 0.24 2.98
N LYS A 5 -28.75 1.13 3.99
CA LYS A 5 -27.62 2.03 4.29
C LYS A 5 -26.38 1.25 4.72
N ILE A 6 -26.56 0.23 5.56
CA ILE A 6 -25.48 -0.66 6.00
C ILE A 6 -24.89 -1.40 4.79
N ARG A 7 -25.73 -2.01 3.96
CA ARG A 7 -25.29 -2.71 2.76
C ARG A 7 -24.45 -1.81 1.84
N ASN A 8 -24.90 -0.57 1.61
CA ASN A 8 -24.16 0.39 0.79
C ASN A 8 -22.80 0.74 1.41
N LEU A 9 -22.74 0.96 2.73
CA LEU A 9 -21.49 1.23 3.43
C LEU A 9 -20.53 0.03 3.38
N THR A 10 -21.03 -1.19 3.52
CA THR A 10 -20.24 -2.42 3.35
C THR A 10 -19.63 -2.49 1.96
N THR A 11 -20.41 -2.22 0.91
CA THR A 11 -19.91 -2.20 -0.47
C THR A 11 -18.85 -1.11 -0.67
N LEU A 12 -19.03 0.08 -0.08
CA LEU A 12 -18.04 1.16 -0.16
C LEU A 12 -16.73 0.80 0.56
N VAL A 13 -16.80 0.16 1.74
CA VAL A 13 -15.62 -0.32 2.45
C VAL A 13 -14.88 -1.37 1.62
N ALA A 14 -15.60 -2.32 1.03
CA ALA A 14 -15.02 -3.34 0.15
C ALA A 14 -14.28 -2.71 -1.04
N LEU A 15 -14.90 -1.74 -1.73
CA LEU A 15 -14.27 -1.01 -2.83
C LEU A 15 -12.99 -0.28 -2.40
N ARG A 16 -12.99 0.32 -1.19
CA ARG A 16 -11.78 0.96 -0.65
C ARG A 16 -10.71 -0.03 -0.26
N ASN A 17 -11.07 -1.23 0.17
CA ASN A 17 -10.11 -2.30 0.46
C ASN A 17 -9.39 -2.72 -0.82
N THR A 18 -10.13 -2.94 -1.92
CA THR A 18 -9.55 -3.25 -3.22
C THR A 18 -8.62 -2.16 -3.73
N GLU A 19 -8.96 -0.88 -3.52
CA GLU A 19 -8.07 0.21 -3.90
C GLU A 19 -6.77 0.24 -3.08
N VAL A 20 -6.86 -0.06 -1.77
CA VAL A 20 -5.67 -0.20 -0.92
C VAL A 20 -4.79 -1.36 -1.40
N GLU A 21 -5.38 -2.52 -1.67
CA GLU A 21 -4.65 -3.71 -2.18
C GLU A 21 -3.96 -3.43 -3.52
N ARG A 22 -4.63 -2.70 -4.42
CA ARG A 22 -4.07 -2.26 -5.70
C ARG A 22 -2.83 -1.38 -5.50
N LEU A 23 -2.94 -0.36 -4.64
CA LEU A 23 -1.83 0.55 -4.33
C LEU A 23 -0.68 -0.16 -3.61
N GLN A 24 -0.97 -1.17 -2.78
CA GLN A 24 0.07 -2.00 -2.16
C GLN A 24 0.82 -2.84 -3.18
N THR A 25 0.12 -3.45 -4.13
CA THR A 25 0.74 -4.21 -5.23
C THR A 25 1.65 -3.31 -6.06
N GLU A 26 1.17 -2.13 -6.46
CA GLU A 26 1.95 -1.12 -7.17
C GLU A 26 3.22 -0.73 -6.38
N MET A 27 3.10 -0.59 -5.06
CA MET A 27 4.26 -0.28 -4.21
C MET A 27 5.28 -1.42 -4.14
N ALA A 28 4.83 -2.66 -4.12
CA ALA A 28 5.71 -3.83 -4.17
C ALA A 28 6.49 -3.88 -5.51
N GLU A 29 5.84 -3.57 -6.63
CA GLU A 29 6.50 -3.48 -7.94
C GLU A 29 7.57 -2.38 -7.95
N LYS A 30 7.27 -1.18 -7.44
CA LYS A 30 8.27 -0.11 -7.35
C LYS A 30 9.44 -0.47 -6.43
N ALA A 31 9.19 -1.20 -5.34
CA ALA A 31 10.25 -1.70 -4.46
C ALA A 31 11.19 -2.69 -5.17
N SER A 32 10.65 -3.60 -5.98
CA SER A 32 11.45 -4.52 -6.81
C SER A 32 12.34 -3.77 -7.81
N VAL A 33 11.80 -2.73 -8.45
CA VAL A 33 12.57 -1.88 -9.37
C VAL A 33 13.70 -1.15 -8.65
N ARG A 34 13.44 -0.61 -7.45
CA ARG A 34 14.46 0.02 -6.60
C ARG A 34 15.60 -0.95 -6.25
N GLU A 35 15.27 -2.17 -5.85
CA GLU A 35 16.25 -3.21 -5.55
C GLU A 35 17.13 -3.54 -6.77
N ARG A 36 16.53 -3.58 -7.97
CA ARG A 36 17.27 -3.78 -9.22
C ARG A 36 18.26 -2.64 -9.50
N TYR A 37 17.85 -1.39 -9.27
CA TYR A 37 18.76 -0.23 -9.41
C TYR A 37 19.93 -0.33 -8.43
N GLN A 38 19.67 -0.67 -7.17
CA GLN A 38 20.71 -0.84 -6.15
C GLN A 38 21.71 -1.93 -6.53
N LYS A 39 21.22 -3.11 -6.93
CA LYS A 39 22.07 -4.21 -7.43
C LYS A 39 22.91 -3.81 -8.64
N ASN A 40 22.34 -3.05 -9.56
CA ASN A 40 23.09 -2.56 -10.73
C ASN A 40 24.16 -1.55 -10.33
N LEU A 41 23.87 -0.65 -9.40
CA LEU A 41 24.86 0.30 -8.88
C LEU A 41 26.01 -0.38 -8.13
N GLU A 42 25.72 -1.41 -7.34
CA GLU A 42 26.75 -2.23 -6.70
C GLU A 42 27.66 -2.90 -7.73
N ARG A 43 27.07 -3.48 -8.78
CA ARG A 43 27.81 -4.12 -9.88
C ARG A 43 28.68 -3.11 -10.63
N LEU A 44 28.12 -1.97 -11.04
CA LEU A 44 28.86 -0.92 -11.74
C LEU A 44 30.00 -0.37 -10.88
N THR A 45 29.73 -0.18 -9.59
CA THR A 45 30.74 0.24 -8.61
C THR A 45 31.88 -0.75 -8.53
N SER A 46 31.58 -2.03 -8.38
CA SER A 46 32.57 -3.11 -8.37
C SER A 46 33.41 -3.14 -9.65
N LEU A 47 32.80 -2.93 -10.82
CA LEU A 47 33.51 -2.96 -12.11
C LEU A 47 34.58 -1.85 -12.21
N TYR A 48 34.25 -0.60 -11.87
CA TYR A 48 35.23 0.49 -12.00
C TYR A 48 36.20 0.57 -10.81
N THR A 49 35.86 0.03 -9.63
CA THR A 49 36.82 -0.08 -8.52
C THR A 49 37.86 -1.16 -8.78
N ASN A 50 37.45 -2.27 -9.41
CA ASN A 50 38.33 -3.42 -9.68
C ASN A 50 39.10 -3.30 -11.01
N SER A 51 38.95 -2.20 -11.76
CA SER A 51 39.58 -2.03 -13.08
C SER A 51 41.12 -1.89 -13.04
N GLY A 52 41.74 -1.98 -11.86
CA GLY A 52 43.19 -2.07 -11.65
C GLY A 52 44.01 -0.83 -12.06
N PRO A 53 45.29 -0.74 -11.66
CA PRO A 53 46.21 0.28 -12.15
C PRO A 53 46.66 -0.03 -13.59
N SER A 54 46.49 0.91 -14.51
CA SER A 54 46.94 0.77 -15.91
C SER A 54 48.37 1.25 -16.18
N GLY A 55 49.11 1.66 -15.14
CA GLY A 55 50.40 2.37 -15.27
C GLY A 55 51.56 1.57 -15.89
N ASN A 56 51.50 0.23 -15.88
CA ASN A 56 52.50 -0.64 -16.52
C ASN A 56 52.04 -1.19 -17.88
N LEU A 57 50.89 -0.74 -18.40
CA LEU A 57 50.38 -1.18 -19.69
C LEU A 57 50.98 -0.33 -20.83
N HIS A 58 51.03 -0.92 -22.03
CA HIS A 58 51.31 -0.16 -23.25
C HIS A 58 50.33 1.03 -23.36
N PRO A 59 50.76 2.24 -23.79
CA PRO A 59 49.93 3.45 -23.73
C PRO A 59 48.52 3.32 -24.34
N ALA A 60 48.38 2.58 -25.44
CA ALA A 60 47.06 2.30 -26.05
C ALA A 60 46.14 1.47 -25.14
N LEU A 61 46.68 0.48 -24.42
CA LEU A 61 45.92 -0.33 -23.45
C LEU A 61 45.59 0.50 -22.20
N ALA A 62 46.50 1.37 -21.77
CA ALA A 62 46.24 2.28 -20.65
C ALA A 62 45.11 3.26 -20.97
N GLY A 63 45.05 3.77 -22.20
CA GLY A 63 43.94 4.59 -22.70
C GLY A 63 42.61 3.84 -22.66
N ASN A 64 42.55 2.63 -23.24
CA ASN A 64 41.35 1.79 -23.23
C ASN A 64 40.82 1.49 -21.81
N CYS A 65 41.71 1.19 -20.87
CA CYS A 65 41.33 0.97 -19.47
C CYS A 65 40.76 2.25 -18.81
N GLY A 66 41.33 3.41 -19.14
CA GLY A 66 40.84 4.71 -18.69
C GLY A 66 39.46 5.03 -19.23
N ASP A 67 39.27 4.89 -20.54
CA ASP A 67 38.01 5.14 -21.23
C ASP A 67 36.90 4.20 -20.73
N TYR A 68 37.21 2.91 -20.57
CA TYR A 68 36.29 1.95 -19.97
C TYR A 68 35.87 2.39 -18.56
N LYS A 69 36.83 2.74 -17.71
CA LYS A 69 36.55 3.17 -16.33
C LYS A 69 35.67 4.41 -16.30
N GLN A 70 35.98 5.42 -17.11
CA GLN A 70 35.19 6.65 -17.21
C GLN A 70 33.76 6.36 -17.71
N ALA A 71 33.61 5.51 -18.72
CA ALA A 71 32.30 5.10 -19.23
C ALA A 71 31.46 4.39 -18.16
N VAL A 72 32.06 3.47 -17.39
CA VAL A 72 31.36 2.76 -16.30
C VAL A 72 30.99 3.72 -15.16
N MET A 73 31.85 4.69 -14.83
CA MET A 73 31.53 5.72 -13.84
C MET A 73 30.36 6.60 -14.30
N ALA A 74 30.34 7.04 -15.55
CA ALA A 74 29.24 7.82 -16.12
C ALA A 74 27.91 7.04 -16.11
N MET A 75 27.95 5.73 -16.42
CA MET A 75 26.78 4.86 -16.30
C MET A 75 26.30 4.76 -14.85
N ALA A 76 27.21 4.62 -13.88
CA ALA A 76 26.85 4.58 -12.46
C ALA A 76 26.18 5.89 -12.01
N ASP A 77 26.67 7.04 -12.46
CA ASP A 77 26.07 8.35 -12.15
C ASP A 77 24.67 8.50 -12.74
N SER A 78 24.45 8.05 -13.98
CA SER A 78 23.12 8.01 -14.58
C SER A 78 22.17 7.13 -13.77
N HIS A 79 22.60 5.93 -13.37
CA HIS A 79 21.77 5.04 -12.56
C HIS A 79 21.46 5.60 -11.15
N ARG A 80 22.35 6.41 -10.57
CA ARG A 80 22.08 7.11 -9.30
C ARG A 80 20.99 8.15 -9.46
N LEU A 81 21.03 8.92 -10.55
CA LEU A 81 19.98 9.90 -10.86
C LEU A 81 18.63 9.22 -11.06
N ASP A 82 18.59 8.15 -11.86
CA ASP A 82 17.38 7.37 -12.10
C ASP A 82 16.81 6.79 -10.80
N LEU A 83 17.68 6.23 -9.94
CA LEU A 83 17.27 5.72 -8.63
C LEU A 83 16.66 6.83 -7.78
N HIS A 84 17.27 8.01 -7.73
CA HIS A 84 16.74 9.14 -6.96
C HIS A 84 15.38 9.60 -7.49
N MET A 85 15.21 9.70 -8.81
CA MET A 85 13.91 10.02 -9.42
C MET A 85 12.85 8.95 -9.10
N HIS A 86 13.23 7.68 -9.16
CA HIS A 86 12.35 6.56 -8.83
C HIS A 86 11.95 6.56 -7.35
N GLU A 87 12.89 6.85 -6.43
CA GLU A 87 12.59 6.97 -5.00
C GLU A 87 11.68 8.16 -4.69
N ALA A 88 11.80 9.27 -5.42
CA ALA A 88 10.88 10.40 -5.31
C ALA A 88 9.45 10.01 -5.75
N ASP A 89 9.31 9.29 -6.86
CA ASP A 89 8.02 8.76 -7.32
C ASP A 89 7.44 7.73 -6.33
N MET A 90 8.28 6.87 -5.75
CA MET A 90 7.88 5.97 -4.67
C MET A 90 7.32 6.73 -3.46
N ALA A 91 7.92 7.86 -3.07
CA ALA A 91 7.43 8.67 -1.97
C ALA A 91 6.02 9.23 -2.25
N VAL A 92 5.74 9.63 -3.49
CA VAL A 92 4.41 10.07 -3.92
C VAL A 92 3.38 8.93 -3.83
N SER A 93 3.72 7.74 -4.34
CA SER A 93 2.86 6.56 -4.22
C SER A 93 2.62 6.16 -2.76
N GLN A 94 3.63 6.27 -1.90
CA GLN A 94 3.48 5.98 -0.47
C GLN A 94 2.50 6.96 0.20
N GLN A 95 2.55 8.24 -0.16
CA GLN A 95 1.57 9.22 0.33
C GLN A 95 0.14 8.89 -0.16
N ALA A 96 -0.01 8.46 -1.41
CA ALA A 96 -1.30 8.03 -1.95
C ALA A 96 -1.85 6.82 -1.20
N LEU A 97 -1.01 5.81 -0.95
CA LEU A 97 -1.35 4.63 -0.17
C LEU A 97 -1.78 5.00 1.26
N ASN A 98 -1.04 5.87 1.94
CA ASN A 98 -1.38 6.33 3.29
C ASN A 98 -2.75 7.05 3.32
N LYS A 99 -3.03 7.89 2.32
CA LYS A 99 -4.34 8.55 2.17
C LYS A 99 -5.46 7.55 1.92
N ALA A 100 -5.23 6.52 1.10
CA ALA A 100 -6.20 5.46 0.84
C ALA A 100 -6.52 4.66 2.11
N TRP A 101 -5.50 4.29 2.89
CA TRP A 101 -5.65 3.65 4.19
C TRP A 101 -6.48 4.48 5.16
N ALA A 102 -6.16 5.77 5.31
CA ALA A 102 -6.90 6.66 6.19
C ALA A 102 -8.38 6.76 5.80
N LYS A 103 -8.68 6.84 4.50
CA LYS A 103 -10.07 6.86 4.00
C LYS A 103 -10.81 5.55 4.29
N ARG A 104 -10.16 4.40 4.05
CA ARG A 104 -10.72 3.07 4.34
C ARG A 104 -11.06 2.95 5.83
N GLU A 105 -10.13 3.33 6.70
CA GLU A 105 -10.29 3.28 8.16
C GLU A 105 -11.46 4.14 8.66
N VAL A 106 -11.61 5.36 8.13
CA VAL A 106 -12.75 6.22 8.49
C VAL A 106 -14.07 5.58 8.07
N MET A 107 -14.14 4.98 6.87
CA MET A 107 -15.36 4.32 6.41
C MET A 107 -15.71 3.08 7.24
N ASP A 108 -14.70 2.31 7.66
CA ASP A 108 -14.90 1.14 8.52
C ASP A 108 -15.45 1.53 9.91
N LYS A 109 -14.95 2.62 10.49
CA LYS A 109 -15.50 3.19 11.74
C LYS A 109 -16.94 3.63 11.58
N VAL A 110 -17.29 4.28 10.46
CA VAL A 110 -18.67 4.69 10.16
C VAL A 110 -19.58 3.47 10.00
N LEU A 111 -19.15 2.46 9.24
CA LEU A 111 -19.89 1.21 9.07
C LEU A 111 -20.16 0.54 10.43
N THR A 112 -19.11 0.39 11.25
CA THR A 112 -19.21 -0.21 12.59
C THR A 112 -20.21 0.54 13.48
N LYS A 113 -20.15 1.88 13.49
CA LYS A 113 -21.08 2.71 14.26
C LYS A 113 -22.53 2.54 13.79
N GLU A 114 -22.76 2.54 12.48
CA GLU A 114 -24.10 2.38 11.92
C GLU A 114 -24.67 0.98 12.19
N GLN A 115 -23.83 -0.05 12.13
CA GLN A 115 -24.21 -1.42 12.49
C GLN A 115 -24.63 -1.53 13.96
N GLN A 116 -23.88 -0.91 14.88
CA GLN A 116 -24.22 -0.88 16.30
C GLN A 116 -25.57 -0.19 16.55
N VAL A 117 -25.82 0.96 15.90
CA VAL A 117 -27.09 1.68 16.01
C VAL A 117 -28.25 0.83 15.49
N TYR A 118 -28.07 0.18 14.33
CA TYR A 118 -29.08 -0.70 13.75
C TYR A 118 -29.39 -1.90 14.66
N ASN A 119 -28.37 -2.60 15.15
CA ASN A 119 -28.54 -3.74 16.04
C ASN A 119 -29.26 -3.34 17.33
N ARG A 120 -28.91 -2.18 17.92
CA ARG A 120 -29.62 -1.66 19.09
C ARG A 120 -31.10 -1.40 18.80
N GLN A 121 -31.42 -0.86 17.63
CA GLN A 121 -32.81 -0.62 17.23
C GLN A 121 -33.60 -1.92 17.04
N GLN A 122 -32.98 -2.96 16.47
CA GLN A 122 -33.61 -4.28 16.33
C GLN A 122 -33.85 -4.93 17.69
N ASN A 123 -32.84 -4.94 18.57
CA ASN A 123 -32.97 -5.52 19.91
C ASN A 123 -34.07 -4.84 20.73
N VAL A 124 -34.24 -3.51 20.60
CA VAL A 124 -35.33 -2.79 21.28
C VAL A 124 -36.70 -3.20 20.73
N LYS A 125 -36.82 -3.39 19.41
CA LYS A 125 -38.08 -3.85 18.79
C LYS A 125 -38.43 -5.28 19.19
N GLU A 126 -37.46 -6.18 19.13
CA GLU A 126 -37.63 -7.58 19.52
C GLU A 126 -38.03 -7.70 20.98
N ARG A 127 -37.37 -6.97 21.89
CA ARG A 127 -37.75 -6.93 23.31
C ARG A 127 -39.19 -6.47 23.51
N LYS A 128 -39.61 -5.39 22.86
CA LYS A 128 -41.00 -4.92 22.95
C LYS A 128 -42.00 -5.98 22.47
N GLN A 129 -41.71 -6.67 21.38
CA GLN A 129 -42.56 -7.76 20.87
C GLN A 129 -42.65 -8.92 21.87
N HIS A 130 -41.53 -9.31 22.48
CA HIS A 130 -41.51 -10.35 23.50
C HIS A 130 -42.27 -9.94 24.77
N ASP A 131 -42.11 -8.68 25.22
CA ASP A 131 -42.81 -8.14 26.39
C ASP A 131 -44.34 -8.07 26.14
N GLU A 132 -44.76 -7.65 24.94
CA GLU A 132 -46.16 -7.62 24.52
C GLU A 132 -46.76 -9.03 24.48
N LEU A 133 -46.05 -10.01 23.90
CA LEU A 133 -46.46 -11.41 23.88
C LEU A 133 -46.58 -12.01 25.28
N ALA A 134 -45.59 -11.76 26.15
CA ALA A 134 -45.60 -12.22 27.54
C ALA A 134 -46.81 -11.63 28.30
N THR A 135 -47.09 -10.34 28.11
CA THR A 135 -48.24 -9.66 28.71
C THR A 135 -49.56 -10.28 28.25
N GLN A 136 -49.71 -10.57 26.95
CA GLN A 136 -50.91 -11.21 26.40
C GLN A 136 -51.10 -12.63 26.93
N LEU A 137 -50.02 -13.42 27.05
CA LEU A 137 -50.06 -14.77 27.61
C LEU A 137 -50.46 -14.75 29.10
N TRP A 138 -49.87 -13.83 29.88
CA TRP A 138 -50.22 -13.65 31.28
C TRP A 138 -51.71 -13.29 31.46
N LEU A 139 -52.21 -12.30 30.70
CA LEU A 139 -53.61 -11.90 30.71
C LEU A 139 -54.57 -13.04 30.33
N ARG A 140 -54.17 -13.90 29.38
CA ARG A 140 -54.98 -15.07 28.97
C ARG A 140 -54.98 -16.20 30.00
N GLY A 141 -53.90 -16.35 30.78
CA GLY A 141 -53.79 -17.37 31.84
C GLY A 141 -54.47 -17.00 33.16
N GLN A 142 -55.02 -15.79 33.29
CA GLN A 142 -55.78 -15.34 34.46
C GLN A 142 -57.29 -15.61 34.38
N LYS A 143 -57.74 -16.36 33.37
CA LYS A 143 -59.11 -16.90 33.27
C LYS A 143 -59.12 -18.36 33.68
#